data_AF-A0A1Y4U0Z1-F1
#
_entry.id   AF-A0A1Y4U0Z1-F1
#
_cell.length_a   1.000
_cell.length_b   1.000
_cell.length_c   1.000
_cell.angle_alpha   90.00
_cell.angle_beta   90.00
_cell.angle_gamma   90.00
#
_symmetry.space_group_name_H-M   'P 1'
#
loop_
_entity.id
_entity.type
_entity.pdbx_description
1 polymer ?
#
loop_
_entity_poly.entity_id
_entity_poly.type
_entity_poly.pdbx_seq_one_letter_code
_entity_poly.pdbx_strand_id
1 'polypeptide(L)'
;MLCASLMPDVCGVVALSPMHCIWGGMHGNRGMASKTFSSASEFTYRGKDFPCMTAHLKYGPAIRNLILHRQFELSYIYEGPLKQFDEDTAIRVENIRGSILFIYAKKDIMWPSKEAVTFLSL
;
A
#
# COMPACT_ATOMS: atom_id res chain seq x y z
N MET A 1 -7.79 7.23 -0.43
CA MET A 1 -8.94 6.30 -0.58
C MET A 1 -9.57 5.98 0.76
N LEU A 2 -8.82 5.42 1.73
CA LEU A 2 -9.35 5.10 3.07
C LEU A 2 -10.15 6.24 3.73
N CYS A 3 -9.66 7.47 3.65
CA CYS A 3 -10.40 8.64 4.15
C CYS A 3 -11.79 8.77 3.51
N ALA A 4 -11.88 8.68 2.17
CA ALA A 4 -13.12 8.83 1.43
C ALA A 4 -14.10 7.67 1.66
N SER A 5 -13.62 6.47 1.98
CA SER A 5 -14.49 5.33 2.34
C SER A 5 -15.09 5.46 3.74
N LEU A 6 -14.58 6.39 4.57
CA LEU A 6 -15.02 6.61 5.96
C LEU A 6 -15.79 7.92 6.15
N MET A 7 -15.61 8.90 5.25
CA MET A 7 -16.11 10.26 5.37
C MET A 7 -17.07 10.57 4.22
N PRO A 8 -18.39 10.53 4.45
CA PRO A 8 -19.40 10.72 3.40
C PRO A 8 -19.34 12.07 2.68
N ASP A 9 -18.75 13.08 3.31
CA ASP A 9 -18.64 14.43 2.77
C ASP A 9 -17.52 14.57 1.72
N VAL A 10 -16.68 13.54 1.54
CA VAL A 10 -15.65 13.52 0.49
C VAL A 10 -16.31 13.27 -0.86
N CYS A 11 -16.33 14.30 -1.71
CA CYS A 11 -17.03 14.30 -2.99
C CYS A 11 -16.26 13.69 -4.16
N GLY A 12 -14.99 13.33 -3.98
CA GLY A 12 -14.18 12.67 -5.01
C GLY A 12 -12.78 12.30 -4.54
N VAL A 13 -12.13 11.42 -5.29
CA VAL A 13 -10.79 10.92 -5.01
C VAL A 13 -9.97 10.88 -6.29
N VAL A 14 -8.77 11.44 -6.25
CA VAL A 14 -7.72 11.17 -7.25
C VAL A 14 -6.61 10.39 -6.53
N ALA A 15 -6.37 9.14 -6.93
CA ALA A 15 -5.36 8.29 -6.33
C ALA A 15 -4.22 8.02 -7.31
N LEU A 16 -3.03 8.52 -6.95
CA LEU A 16 -1.78 8.34 -7.68
C LEU A 16 -1.02 7.14 -7.09
N SER A 17 -0.63 6.17 -7.92
CA SER A 17 0.02 4.92 -7.49
C SER A 17 -0.69 4.26 -6.29
N PRO A 18 -1.99 3.95 -6.40
CA PRO A 18 -2.80 3.50 -5.26
C PRO A 18 -2.39 2.11 -4.74
N MET A 19 -2.72 1.86 -3.47
CA MET A 19 -2.79 0.53 -2.85
C MET A 19 -4.24 0.21 -2.48
N HIS A 20 -4.64 -1.06 -2.58
CA HIS A 20 -6.02 -1.51 -2.37
C HIS A 20 -6.31 -1.95 -0.93
N CYS A 21 -5.30 -1.97 -0.07
CA CYS A 21 -5.39 -2.45 1.30
C CYS A 21 -4.57 -1.59 2.25
N ILE A 22 -4.81 -1.78 3.55
CA ILE A 22 -4.10 -1.09 4.63
C ILE A 22 -2.84 -1.89 4.98
N TRP A 23 -1.72 -1.21 5.15
CA TRP A 23 -0.46 -1.84 5.53
C TRP A 23 -0.10 -1.57 6.99
N GLY A 24 0.69 -2.47 7.55
CA GLY A 24 1.35 -2.25 8.82
C GLY A 24 2.36 -1.10 8.73
N GLY A 25 2.41 -0.27 9.77
CA GLY A 25 3.29 0.89 9.83
C GLY A 25 4.77 0.50 9.81
N MET A 26 5.61 1.37 9.27
CA MET A 26 7.06 1.17 9.27
C MET A 26 7.70 1.77 10.53
N HIS A 27 8.62 1.05 11.16
CA HIS A 27 9.39 1.54 12.31
C HIS A 27 10.89 1.27 12.12
N GLY A 28 11.72 2.00 12.87
CA GLY A 28 13.18 1.93 12.78
C GLY A 28 13.80 3.27 12.41
N ASN A 29 14.67 3.80 13.29
CA ASN A 29 15.07 5.21 13.27
C ASN A 29 16.54 5.39 12.87
N ARG A 30 17.28 4.31 12.60
CA ARG A 30 18.73 4.32 12.31
C ARG A 30 19.00 3.84 10.89
N GLY A 31 18.67 4.70 9.93
CA GLY A 31 18.92 4.43 8.51
C GLY A 31 18.12 3.23 7.96
N MET A 32 18.36 2.93 6.68
CA MET A 32 17.53 1.98 5.93
C MET A 32 17.56 0.60 6.57
N ALA A 33 18.73 0.06 6.94
CA ALA A 33 18.87 -1.30 7.49
C ALA A 33 18.13 -1.54 8.82
N SER A 34 17.79 -0.48 9.56
CA SER A 34 17.00 -0.60 10.80
C SER A 34 15.49 -0.60 10.57
N LYS A 35 15.05 -0.28 9.34
CA LYS A 35 13.63 -0.20 9.01
C LYS A 35 13.03 -1.60 8.90
N THR A 36 11.89 -1.77 9.51
CA THR A 36 11.05 -2.96 9.36
C THR A 36 9.59 -2.54 9.47
N PHE A 37 8.68 -3.43 9.10
CA PHE A 37 7.25 -3.21 9.26
C PHE A 37 6.78 -3.79 10.59
N SER A 38 5.85 -3.06 11.21
CA SER A 38 5.04 -3.51 12.33
C SER A 38 3.86 -4.32 11.81
N SER A 39 3.28 -5.14 12.69
CA SER A 39 1.93 -5.67 12.50
C SER A 39 0.83 -4.70 12.95
N ALA A 40 1.19 -3.53 13.49
CA ALA A 40 0.24 -2.48 13.83
C ALA A 40 -0.12 -1.65 12.59
N SER A 41 -1.40 -1.35 12.42
CA SER A 41 -1.91 -0.56 11.29
C SER A 41 -1.23 0.80 11.16
N GLU A 42 -0.95 1.20 9.92
CA GLU A 42 -0.45 2.54 9.61
C GLU A 42 -1.51 3.64 9.82
N PHE A 43 -2.79 3.26 9.84
CA PHE A 43 -3.92 4.17 10.02
C PHE A 43 -4.80 3.79 11.20
N THR A 44 -5.37 4.80 11.84
CA THR A 44 -6.42 4.65 12.85
C THR A 44 -7.58 5.59 12.51
N TYR A 45 -8.79 5.24 12.94
CA TYR A 45 -9.94 6.11 12.81
C TYR A 45 -10.76 6.10 14.09
N ARG A 46 -10.98 7.27 14.68
CA ARG A 46 -11.71 7.45 15.95
C ARG A 46 -11.17 6.53 17.08
N GLY A 47 -9.85 6.41 17.15
CA GLY A 47 -9.17 5.61 18.17
C GLY A 47 -9.21 4.09 17.95
N LYS A 48 -9.68 3.62 16.79
CA LYS A 48 -9.65 2.20 16.42
C LYS A 48 -8.67 1.96 15.27
N ASP A 49 -7.89 0.89 15.41
CA ASP A 49 -7.01 0.39 14.35
C ASP A 49 -7.81 -0.37 13.30
N PHE A 50 -7.29 -0.42 12.08
CA PHE A 50 -7.82 -1.27 11.02
C PHE A 50 -7.06 -2.61 10.96
N PRO A 51 -7.68 -3.69 10.47
CA PRO A 51 -6.93 -4.83 9.97
C PRO A 51 -5.94 -4.38 8.90
N CYS A 52 -4.72 -4.91 8.93
CA CYS A 52 -3.67 -4.51 7.99
C CYS A 52 -2.81 -5.68 7.55
N MET A 53 -2.35 -5.62 6.31
CA MET A 53 -1.34 -6.54 5.78
C MET A 53 0.03 -6.24 6.40
N THR A 54 0.80 -7.28 6.67
CA THR A 54 2.19 -7.11 7.12
C THR A 54 3.16 -7.35 5.96
N ALA A 55 3.99 -6.37 5.67
CA ALA A 55 5.08 -6.50 4.70
C ALA A 55 6.38 -6.90 5.41
N HIS A 56 7.34 -7.45 4.67
CA HIS A 56 8.65 -7.79 5.23
C HIS A 56 9.77 -7.26 4.34
N LEU A 57 10.65 -6.47 4.94
CA LEU A 57 11.76 -5.87 4.21
C LEU A 57 12.92 -6.87 4.10
N LYS A 58 13.09 -7.45 2.91
CA LYS A 58 14.23 -8.30 2.58
C LYS A 58 15.24 -7.47 1.79
N TYR A 59 16.36 -7.08 2.41
CA TYR A 59 17.35 -6.20 1.77
C TYR A 59 18.13 -6.83 0.62
N GLY A 60 18.23 -8.16 0.55
CA GLY A 60 19.02 -8.86 -0.47
C GLY A 60 18.64 -8.49 -1.92
N PRO A 61 17.35 -8.64 -2.30
CA PRO A 61 16.86 -8.21 -3.63
C PRO A 61 17.03 -6.71 -3.90
N ALA A 62 16.71 -5.83 -2.94
CA ALA A 62 16.85 -4.38 -3.11
C ALA A 62 18.31 -3.94 -3.34
N ILE A 63 19.26 -4.50 -2.59
CA ILE A 63 20.69 -4.18 -2.74
C ILE A 63 21.20 -4.70 -4.09
N ARG A 64 20.79 -5.90 -4.50
CA ARG A 64 21.14 -6.45 -5.82
C ARG A 64 20.65 -5.53 -6.95
N ASN A 65 19.39 -5.10 -6.90
CA ASN A 65 18.81 -4.23 -7.93
C ASN A 65 19.43 -2.84 -7.93
N LEU A 66 19.79 -2.31 -6.75
CA LEU A 66 20.55 -1.07 -6.65
C LEU A 66 21.92 -1.17 -7.34
N ILE A 67 22.65 -2.26 -7.12
CA ILE A 67 23.99 -2.46 -7.70
C ILE A 67 23.90 -2.69 -9.22
N LEU A 68 22.97 -3.53 -9.68
CA LEU A 68 22.86 -3.92 -11.09
C LEU A 68 22.16 -2.89 -11.96
N HIS A 69 21.16 -2.19 -11.43
CA HIS A 69 20.26 -1.33 -12.22
C HIS A 69 20.27 0.13 -11.77
N ARG A 70 21.04 0.49 -10.73
CA ARG A 70 21.05 1.83 -10.13
C ARG A 70 19.64 2.34 -9.77
N GLN A 71 18.71 1.42 -9.50
CA GLN A 71 17.32 1.72 -9.16
C GLN A 71 16.93 0.94 -7.90
N PHE A 72 16.20 1.61 -7.00
CA PHE A 72 15.53 0.97 -5.88
C PHE A 72 14.16 0.47 -6.35
N GLU A 73 14.09 -0.83 -6.65
CA GLU A 73 12.82 -1.51 -6.87
C GLU A 73 12.34 -2.06 -5.53
N LEU A 74 11.22 -1.56 -5.03
CA LEU A 74 10.66 -1.87 -3.72
C LEU A 74 9.26 -2.50 -3.79
N SER A 75 8.64 -2.57 -4.98
CA SER A 75 7.32 -3.20 -5.16
C SER A 75 7.27 -4.64 -4.64
N TYR A 76 8.39 -5.38 -4.75
CA TYR A 76 8.55 -6.75 -4.26
C TYR A 76 8.22 -6.92 -2.76
N ILE A 77 8.37 -5.85 -1.97
CA ILE A 77 8.05 -5.83 -0.53
C ILE A 77 6.57 -6.16 -0.32
N TYR A 78 5.72 -5.71 -1.24
CA TYR A 78 4.27 -5.81 -1.18
C TYR A 78 3.74 -6.95 -2.06
N GLU A 79 4.34 -7.18 -3.23
CA GLU A 79 3.89 -8.22 -4.17
C GLU A 79 3.85 -9.63 -3.57
N GLY A 80 4.84 -9.97 -2.72
CA GLY A 80 4.89 -11.26 -2.04
C GLY A 80 3.69 -11.46 -1.09
N PRO A 81 3.54 -10.60 -0.06
CA PRO A 81 2.40 -10.64 0.84
C PRO A 81 1.04 -10.60 0.14
N LEU A 82 0.89 -9.82 -0.93
CA LEU A 82 -0.37 -9.70 -1.68
C LEU A 82 -0.81 -11.00 -2.38
N LYS A 83 0.07 -12.01 -2.53
CA LYS A 83 -0.36 -13.34 -3.02
C LYS A 83 -1.24 -14.08 -2.02
N GLN A 84 -1.19 -13.70 -0.75
CA GLN A 84 -2.03 -14.21 0.34
C GLN A 84 -2.86 -13.04 0.88
N PHE A 85 -3.51 -12.32 -0.04
CA PHE A 85 -4.28 -11.15 0.30
C PHE A 85 -5.42 -11.48 1.27
N ASP A 86 -5.52 -10.69 2.33
CA ASP A 86 -6.59 -10.76 3.32
C ASP A 86 -7.62 -9.65 3.02
N GLU A 87 -8.82 -10.06 2.60
CA GLU A 87 -9.92 -9.14 2.24
C GLU A 87 -10.37 -8.26 3.41
N ASP A 88 -10.14 -8.66 4.67
CA ASP A 88 -10.49 -7.83 5.83
C ASP A 88 -9.61 -6.57 5.92
N THR A 89 -8.47 -6.57 5.24
CA THR A 89 -7.55 -5.42 5.15
C THR A 89 -7.86 -4.50 3.97
N ALA A 90 -8.83 -4.87 3.12
CA ALA A 90 -9.20 -4.13 1.92
C ALA A 90 -9.74 -2.74 2.28
N ILE A 91 -9.33 -1.72 1.52
CA ILE A 91 -9.99 -0.43 1.57
C ILE A 91 -11.34 -0.59 0.87
N ARG A 92 -12.43 -0.43 1.63
CA ARG A 92 -13.81 -0.56 1.14
C ARG A 92 -14.20 0.61 0.22
N VAL A 93 -13.69 0.61 -1.01
CA VAL A 93 -13.94 1.69 -1.99
C VAL A 93 -15.39 1.77 -2.43
N GLU A 94 -16.17 0.70 -2.27
CA GLU A 94 -17.62 0.67 -2.48
C GLU A 94 -18.37 1.64 -1.56
N ASN A 95 -17.76 2.08 -0.44
CA ASN A 95 -18.32 3.07 0.46
C ASN A 95 -18.09 4.52 0.00
N ILE A 96 -17.25 4.74 -1.02
CA ILE A 96 -16.93 6.08 -1.53
C ILE A 96 -18.11 6.58 -2.38
N ARG A 97 -18.72 7.69 -1.97
CA ARG A 97 -19.87 8.29 -2.69
C ARG A 97 -19.47 9.17 -3.88
N GLY A 98 -18.23 9.66 -3.86
CA GLY A 98 -17.67 10.51 -4.91
C GLY A 98 -17.05 9.73 -6.06
N SER A 99 -16.77 10.41 -7.17
CA SER A 99 -16.04 9.82 -8.29
C SER A 99 -14.59 9.50 -7.92
N ILE A 100 -14.07 8.40 -8.45
CA ILE A 100 -12.69 7.97 -8.24
C ILE A 100 -11.93 8.02 -9.57
N LEU A 101 -10.77 8.69 -9.58
CA LEU A 101 -9.81 8.67 -10.68
C LEU A 101 -8.54 7.96 -10.21
N PHE A 102 -8.19 6.86 -10.89
CA PHE A 102 -6.93 6.15 -10.68
C PHE A 102 -5.88 6.58 -11.71
N ILE A 103 -4.68 6.90 -11.22
CA ILE A 103 -3.52 7.18 -12.06
C ILE A 103 -2.39 6.30 -11.55
N TYR A 104 -1.86 5.42 -12.41
CA TYR A 104 -0.75 4.55 -12.08
C TYR A 104 0.22 4.45 -13.26
N ALA A 105 1.49 4.19 -12.96
CA ALA A 105 2.48 3.96 -13.99
C ALA A 105 2.33 2.54 -14.56
N LYS A 106 2.52 2.38 -15.87
CA LYS A 106 2.54 1.04 -16.51
C LYS A 106 3.58 0.11 -15.87
N LYS A 107 4.68 0.67 -15.37
CA LYS A 107 5.71 0.00 -14.59
C LYS A 107 6.01 0.84 -13.35
N ASP A 108 5.29 0.56 -12.27
CA ASP A 108 5.56 1.14 -10.96
C ASP A 108 6.50 0.22 -10.18
N ILE A 109 7.72 0.69 -9.93
CA ILE A 109 8.76 -0.10 -9.24
C ILE A 109 8.73 0.08 -7.72
N MET A 110 7.85 0.94 -7.22
CA MET A 110 7.72 1.24 -5.79
C MET A 110 6.50 0.54 -5.19
N TRP A 111 5.40 0.54 -5.93
CA TRP A 111 4.11 0.01 -5.49
C TRP A 111 3.54 -0.89 -6.58
N PRO A 112 2.90 -2.03 -6.25
CA PRO A 112 2.11 -2.80 -7.20
C PRO A 112 0.77 -2.10 -7.53
N SER A 113 0.86 -0.90 -8.10
CA SER A 113 -0.27 0.02 -8.24
C SER A 113 -1.22 -0.37 -9.37
N LYS A 114 -0.72 -1.03 -10.42
CA LYS A 114 -1.56 -1.57 -11.49
C LYS A 114 -2.46 -2.70 -10.97
N GLU A 115 -1.89 -3.60 -10.18
CA GLU A 115 -2.58 -4.72 -9.55
C GLU A 115 -3.64 -4.17 -8.58
N ALA A 116 -3.29 -3.15 -7.80
CA ALA A 116 -4.23 -2.49 -6.90
C ALA A 116 -5.42 -1.87 -7.65
N VAL A 117 -5.20 -1.13 -8.73
CA VAL A 117 -6.31 -0.58 -9.54
C VAL A 117 -7.18 -1.68 -10.13
N THR A 118 -6.57 -2.79 -10.57
CA THR A 118 -7.30 -3.93 -11.11
C THR A 118 -8.22 -4.54 -10.05
N PHE A 119 -7.76 -4.70 -8.81
CA PHE A 119 -8.58 -5.15 -7.69
C PHE A 119 -9.73 -4.17 -7.38
N LEU A 120 -9.45 -2.86 -7.34
CA LEU A 120 -10.41 -1.83 -6.96
C LEU A 120 -11.48 -1.52 -8.01
N SER A 121 -11.31 -2.04 -9.23
CA SER A 121 -12.23 -1.82 -10.35
C SER A 121 -13.17 -3.00 -10.61
N LEU A 122 -13.08 -4.05 -9.79
CA LEU A 122 -13.97 -5.22 -9.78
C LEU A 122 -15.13 -4.99 -8.80
#